data_AF-A0A7X8QN31-F1
#
_entry.id   AF-A0A7X8QN31-F1
#
_cell.length_a   1.000
_cell.length_b   1.000
_cell.length_c   1.000
_cell.angle_alpha   90.00
_cell.angle_beta   90.00
_cell.angle_gamma   90.00
#
_symmetry.space_group_name_H-M   'P 1'
#
loop_
_entity.id
_entity.type
_entity.pdbx_description
1 polymer ?
#
loop_
_entity_poly.entity_id
_entity_poly.type
_entity_poly.pdbx_seq_one_letter_code
_entity_poly.pdbx_strand_id
1 'polypeptide(L)'
;MKRINIKQSFHNKKFKYGGYATLVTIIFIAILVVINLVVEQMGIKVDLTRNELYSLSQQTYDILNDLQEDVTIYGLYETGREQTMVTEILERYANRSKKVHIEYKDPILYPQFAMQYDKEGKGVGVGSIIVESGNKFKVISQYDLVNYNYNPYDPTQAQAESLAIEQRVTAAIDYVTSDKNPMIYTLVGHNEDQLPFIVKEQLERENYTLEELNLLTSDKELGQDDTLFIATPKRDITQEEDEKVRQFLEKGGRAIFLLDFVEEDLPIFEDLLKSYGV
;
A
#
# COMPACT_ATOMS: atom_id res chain seq x y z
N MET A 1 -48.77 15.99 -56.05
CA MET A 1 -48.25 15.95 -54.66
C MET A 1 -48.69 14.64 -54.00
N LYS A 2 -47.77 13.70 -53.71
CA LYS A 2 -48.07 12.47 -52.97
C LYS A 2 -48.23 12.83 -51.48
N ARG A 3 -49.43 12.62 -50.91
CA ARG A 3 -49.64 12.75 -49.45
C ARG A 3 -48.85 11.65 -48.74
N ILE A 4 -47.86 12.03 -47.93
CA ILE A 4 -47.17 11.11 -47.03
C ILE A 4 -48.19 10.69 -45.96
N ASN A 5 -48.69 9.47 -46.09
CA ASN A 5 -49.73 8.94 -45.21
C ASN A 5 -49.06 8.37 -43.95
N ILE A 6 -48.81 9.23 -42.96
CA ILE A 6 -48.12 8.91 -41.68
C ILE A 6 -48.77 7.69 -40.99
N LYS A 7 -50.08 7.47 -41.17
CA LYS A 7 -50.82 6.33 -40.62
C LYS A 7 -50.36 4.96 -41.15
N GLN A 8 -49.77 4.88 -42.35
CA GLN A 8 -49.25 3.63 -42.91
C GLN A 8 -47.85 3.26 -42.36
N SER A 9 -47.07 4.21 -41.85
CA SER A 9 -45.78 3.92 -41.21
C SER A 9 -45.91 3.13 -39.91
N PHE A 10 -47.04 3.26 -39.20
CA PHE A 10 -47.34 2.53 -37.96
C PHE A 10 -47.66 1.04 -38.17
N HIS A 11 -47.87 0.59 -39.42
CA HIS A 11 -48.28 -0.79 -39.72
C HIS A 11 -47.13 -1.69 -40.22
N ASN A 12 -45.91 -1.16 -40.35
CA ASN A 12 -44.77 -1.92 -40.85
C ASN A 12 -44.11 -2.73 -39.72
N LYS A 13 -43.68 -3.99 -39.99
CA LYS A 13 -43.01 -4.85 -38.99
C LYS A 13 -41.81 -4.15 -38.34
N LYS A 14 -41.07 -3.33 -39.10
CA LYS A 14 -39.95 -2.51 -38.61
C LYS A 14 -40.36 -1.47 -37.55
N PHE A 15 -41.58 -0.94 -37.61
CA PHE A 15 -42.11 0.01 -36.62
C PHE A 15 -42.54 -0.69 -35.33
N LYS A 16 -43.04 -1.93 -35.40
CA LYS A 16 -43.35 -2.74 -34.21
C LYS A 16 -42.10 -3.07 -33.39
N TYR A 17 -40.99 -3.42 -34.06
CA TYR A 17 -39.70 -3.64 -33.39
C TYR A 17 -39.06 -2.33 -32.92
N GLY A 18 -39.22 -1.22 -33.66
CA GLY A 18 -38.74 0.10 -33.23
C GLY A 18 -39.46 0.63 -31.99
N GLY A 19 -40.80 0.51 -31.93
CA GLY A 19 -41.58 0.93 -30.76
C GLY A 19 -41.29 0.09 -29.51
N TYR A 20 -41.07 -1.22 -29.68
CA TYR A 20 -40.63 -2.09 -28.58
C TYR A 20 -39.24 -1.69 -28.07
N ALA A 21 -38.28 -1.44 -28.98
CA ALA A 21 -36.95 -0.96 -28.59
C ALA A 21 -37.02 0.37 -27.84
N THR A 22 -37.82 1.34 -28.31
CA THR A 22 -38.03 2.62 -27.61
C THR A 22 -38.64 2.42 -26.22
N LEU A 23 -39.63 1.54 -26.08
CA LEU A 23 -40.23 1.24 -24.78
C LEU A 23 -39.21 0.62 -23.82
N VAL A 24 -38.43 -0.35 -24.29
CA VAL A 24 -37.37 -0.98 -23.50
C VAL A 24 -36.30 0.02 -23.10
N THR A 25 -35.87 0.92 -24.00
CA THR A 25 -34.92 1.99 -23.69
C THR A 25 -35.46 2.94 -22.63
N ILE A 26 -36.73 3.37 -22.72
CA ILE A 26 -37.35 4.24 -21.72
C ILE A 26 -37.41 3.54 -20.35
N ILE A 27 -37.80 2.26 -20.31
CA ILE A 27 -37.84 1.47 -19.08
C ILE A 27 -36.44 1.34 -18.48
N PHE A 28 -35.43 1.05 -19.31
CA PHE A 28 -34.05 0.94 -18.87
C PHE A 28 -33.53 2.26 -18.27
N ILE A 29 -33.80 3.40 -18.91
CA ILE A 29 -33.46 4.72 -18.37
C ILE A 29 -34.19 4.98 -17.05
N ALA A 30 -35.48 4.65 -16.94
CA ALA A 30 -36.23 4.81 -15.70
C ALA A 30 -35.65 3.95 -14.56
N ILE A 31 -35.25 2.72 -14.85
CA ILE A 31 -34.54 1.85 -13.90
C ILE A 31 -33.23 2.47 -13.47
N LEU A 32 -32.42 3.00 -14.40
CA LEU A 32 -31.16 3.68 -14.06
C LEU A 32 -31.37 4.90 -13.17
N VAL A 33 -32.42 5.69 -13.40
CA VAL A 33 -32.76 6.84 -12.54
C VAL A 33 -33.15 6.37 -11.14
N VAL A 34 -33.98 5.33 -11.02
CA VAL A 34 -34.39 4.79 -9.71
C VAL A 34 -33.19 4.20 -8.95
N ILE A 35 -32.32 3.44 -9.65
CA ILE A 35 -31.08 2.93 -9.07
C ILE A 35 -30.22 4.09 -8.57
N ASN A 36 -30.03 5.14 -9.39
CA ASN A 36 -29.23 6.29 -9.02
C ASN A 36 -29.77 6.99 -7.75
N LEU A 37 -31.09 7.20 -7.64
CA LEU A 37 -31.73 7.79 -6.45
C LEU A 37 -31.59 6.92 -5.19
N VAL A 38 -31.70 5.59 -5.33
CA VAL A 38 -31.54 4.65 -4.19
C VAL A 38 -30.08 4.58 -3.74
N VAL A 39 -29.15 4.54 -4.69
CA VAL A 39 -27.70 4.52 -4.42
C VAL A 39 -27.26 5.79 -3.69
N GLU A 40 -27.80 6.96 -4.09
CA GLU A 40 -27.57 8.25 -3.42
C GLU A 40 -28.06 8.24 -1.96
N GLN A 41 -29.22 7.61 -1.70
CA GLN A 41 -29.78 7.51 -0.35
C GLN A 41 -29.05 6.50 0.56
N MET A 42 -28.42 5.47 -0.02
CA MET A 42 -27.63 4.48 0.71
C MET A 42 -26.18 4.91 0.97
N GLY A 43 -25.74 6.05 0.43
CA GLY A 43 -24.35 6.53 0.56
C GLY A 43 -23.32 5.66 -0.17
N ILE A 44 -23.77 4.78 -1.08
CA ILE A 44 -22.88 3.89 -1.84
C ILE A 44 -22.27 4.70 -2.98
N LYS A 45 -21.08 5.28 -2.77
CA LYS A 45 -20.29 5.91 -3.84
C LYS A 45 -19.41 4.85 -4.50
N VAL A 46 -19.92 4.20 -5.55
CA VAL A 46 -19.10 3.35 -6.40
C VAL A 46 -18.26 4.27 -7.30
N ASP A 47 -16.94 4.23 -7.17
CA ASP A 47 -16.07 4.91 -8.10
C ASP A 47 -16.05 4.16 -9.44
N LEU A 48 -16.60 4.79 -10.48
CA LEU A 48 -16.65 4.26 -11.84
C LEU A 48 -15.51 4.78 -12.72
N THR A 49 -14.54 5.50 -12.15
CA THR A 49 -13.35 5.90 -12.88
C THR A 49 -12.46 4.70 -13.17
N ARG A 50 -11.73 4.76 -14.29
CA ARG A 50 -10.93 3.64 -14.79
C ARG A 50 -9.83 3.17 -13.82
N ASN A 51 -9.48 4.00 -12.85
CA ASN A 51 -8.38 3.79 -11.90
C ASN A 51 -8.83 3.94 -10.43
N GLU A 52 -10.14 3.94 -10.13
CA GLU A 52 -10.63 4.05 -8.74
C GLU A 52 -10.04 5.26 -7.97
N LEU A 53 -9.82 6.40 -8.65
CA LEU A 53 -9.11 7.58 -8.14
C LEU A 53 -9.75 8.22 -6.89
N TYR A 54 -11.01 7.89 -6.62
CA TYR A 54 -11.86 8.41 -5.56
C TYR A 54 -12.11 7.42 -4.41
N SER A 55 -11.61 6.19 -4.49
CA SER A 55 -11.67 5.19 -3.41
C SER A 55 -10.29 4.91 -2.81
N LEU A 56 -10.28 4.41 -1.57
CA LEU A 56 -9.08 3.82 -0.98
C LEU A 56 -8.94 2.38 -1.49
N SER A 57 -7.71 1.87 -1.53
CA SER A 57 -7.42 0.48 -1.86
C SER A 57 -8.02 -0.49 -0.85
N GLN A 58 -8.19 -1.75 -1.27
CA GLN A 58 -8.72 -2.80 -0.40
C GLN A 58 -7.83 -3.03 0.84
N GLN A 59 -6.51 -2.97 0.69
CA GLN A 59 -5.57 -3.08 1.79
C GLN A 59 -5.80 -1.98 2.84
N THR A 60 -5.99 -0.74 2.40
CA THR A 60 -6.33 0.37 3.29
C THR A 60 -7.65 0.11 4.02
N TYR A 61 -8.66 -0.44 3.32
CA TYR A 61 -9.92 -0.79 3.98
C TYR A 61 -9.76 -1.87 5.04
N ASP A 62 -8.97 -2.91 4.77
CA ASP A 62 -8.77 -4.01 5.71
C ASP A 62 -8.11 -3.48 7.00
N ILE A 63 -7.04 -2.68 6.86
CA ILE A 63 -6.36 -2.03 8.00
C ILE A 63 -7.34 -1.13 8.78
N LEU A 64 -8.14 -0.32 8.08
CA LEU A 64 -9.09 0.60 8.72
C LEU A 64 -10.24 -0.10 9.46
N ASN A 65 -10.66 -1.27 8.99
CA ASN A 65 -11.72 -2.05 9.63
C ASN A 65 -11.22 -2.75 10.91
N ASP A 66 -9.94 -3.12 10.94
CA ASP A 66 -9.32 -3.87 12.03
C ASP A 66 -8.78 -2.97 13.17
N LEU A 67 -8.84 -1.64 12.99
CA LEU A 67 -8.41 -0.66 13.99
C LEU A 67 -9.08 -0.89 15.36
N GLN A 68 -8.25 -1.17 16.37
CA GLN A 68 -8.69 -1.28 17.77
C GLN A 68 -8.53 0.06 18.52
N GLU A 69 -7.53 0.85 18.15
CA GLU A 69 -7.18 2.12 18.77
C GLU A 69 -7.61 3.32 17.91
N ASP A 70 -7.70 4.50 18.53
CA ASP A 70 -7.98 5.74 17.82
C ASP A 70 -6.70 6.34 17.25
N VAL A 71 -6.76 6.76 15.98
CA VAL A 71 -5.63 7.28 15.22
C VAL A 71 -5.91 8.74 14.86
N THR A 72 -5.00 9.63 15.19
CA THR A 72 -5.07 11.05 14.79
C THR A 72 -4.06 11.34 13.70
N ILE A 73 -4.53 11.92 12.61
CA ILE A 73 -3.72 12.35 11.47
C ILE A 73 -3.65 13.88 11.49
N TYR A 74 -2.47 14.42 11.75
CA TYR A 74 -2.21 15.85 11.69
C TYR A 74 -1.64 16.24 10.32
N GLY A 75 -2.36 17.10 9.59
CA GLY A 75 -1.84 17.78 8.41
C GLY A 75 -1.18 19.10 8.81
N LEU A 76 0.12 19.23 8.58
CA LEU A 76 0.84 20.47 8.91
C LEU A 76 0.79 21.45 7.73
N TYR A 77 -0.08 22.45 7.81
CA TYR A 77 -0.24 23.46 6.76
C TYR A 77 -0.43 24.83 7.37
N GLU A 78 0.07 25.86 6.69
CA GLU A 78 -0.34 27.23 7.02
C GLU A 78 -1.86 27.37 6.89
N THR A 79 -2.46 28.10 7.83
CA THR A 79 -3.93 28.23 7.91
C THR A 79 -4.52 28.72 6.58
N GLY A 80 -5.40 27.94 5.97
CA GLY A 80 -6.03 28.27 4.68
C GLY A 80 -5.16 27.99 3.44
N ARG A 81 -4.01 27.32 3.61
CA ARG A 81 -3.11 26.87 2.54
C ARG A 81 -2.98 25.34 2.50
N GLU A 82 -3.99 24.64 3.02
CA GLU A 82 -4.06 23.19 2.96
C GLU A 82 -4.13 22.72 1.50
N GLN A 83 -3.42 21.64 1.17
CA GLN A 83 -3.46 21.08 -0.18
C GLN A 83 -4.73 20.24 -0.36
N THR A 84 -5.68 20.70 -1.18
CA THR A 84 -6.98 20.06 -1.41
C THR A 84 -6.88 18.57 -1.72
N MET A 85 -5.90 18.18 -2.55
CA MET A 85 -5.70 16.76 -2.90
C MET A 85 -5.33 15.90 -1.68
N VAL A 86 -4.48 16.41 -0.79
CA VAL A 86 -4.10 15.69 0.44
C VAL A 86 -5.29 15.65 1.39
N THR A 87 -5.97 16.77 1.59
CA THR A 87 -7.13 16.82 2.51
C THR A 87 -8.25 15.89 2.06
N GLU A 88 -8.58 15.86 0.77
CA GLU A 88 -9.59 14.95 0.22
C GLU A 88 -9.24 13.47 0.44
N ILE A 89 -7.97 13.09 0.33
CA ILE A 89 -7.54 11.71 0.59
C ILE A 89 -7.66 11.41 2.07
N LEU A 90 -7.14 12.28 2.95
CA LEU A 90 -7.23 12.09 4.40
C LEU A 90 -8.68 11.97 4.87
N GLU A 91 -9.57 12.84 4.38
CA GLU A 91 -11.00 12.81 4.69
C GLU A 91 -11.67 11.47 4.38
N ARG A 92 -11.20 10.74 3.36
CA ARG A 92 -11.72 9.38 3.07
C ARG A 92 -11.41 8.41 4.20
N TYR A 93 -10.27 8.52 4.87
CA TYR A 93 -9.94 7.67 6.03
C TYR A 93 -10.90 7.95 7.20
N ALA A 94 -11.11 9.22 7.54
CA ALA A 94 -12.04 9.61 8.63
C ALA A 94 -13.50 9.27 8.32
N ASN A 95 -13.91 9.39 7.05
CA ASN A 95 -15.24 8.97 6.62
C ASN A 95 -15.42 7.45 6.68
N ARG A 96 -14.34 6.68 6.50
CA ARG A 96 -14.36 5.22 6.51
C ARG A 96 -14.36 4.65 7.92
N SER A 97 -13.57 5.21 8.83
CA SER A 97 -13.45 4.71 10.21
C SER A 97 -13.65 5.83 11.21
N LYS A 98 -14.56 5.61 12.17
CA LYS A 98 -14.81 6.55 13.27
C LYS A 98 -13.64 6.71 14.23
N LYS A 99 -12.67 5.79 14.15
CA LYS A 99 -11.43 5.80 14.94
C LYS A 99 -10.35 6.68 14.32
N VAL A 100 -10.55 7.15 13.08
CA VAL A 100 -9.61 8.06 12.42
C VAL A 100 -10.08 9.49 12.58
N HIS A 101 -9.23 10.32 13.15
CA HIS A 101 -9.44 11.74 13.35
C HIS A 101 -8.43 12.53 12.52
N ILE A 102 -8.87 13.66 11.95
CA ILE A 102 -8.00 14.53 11.15
C ILE A 102 -7.97 15.89 11.81
N GLU A 103 -6.78 16.42 12.02
CA GLU A 103 -6.57 17.77 12.51
C GLU A 103 -5.57 18.51 11.62
N TYR A 104 -5.82 19.79 11.37
CA TYR A 104 -4.86 20.64 10.68
C TYR A 104 -4.20 21.57 11.70
N LYS A 105 -2.87 21.64 11.67
CA LYS A 105 -2.09 22.51 12.57
C LYS A 105 -1.12 23.34 11.74
N ASP A 106 -1.09 24.62 12.03
CA ASP A 106 -0.13 25.54 11.43
C ASP A 106 1.22 25.45 12.16
N PRO A 107 2.28 24.88 11.55
CA PRO A 107 3.56 24.70 12.23
C PRO A 107 4.32 26.02 12.40
N ILE A 108 3.91 27.10 11.70
CA ILE A 108 4.49 28.45 11.88
C ILE A 108 3.87 29.11 13.11
N LEU A 109 2.56 28.96 13.32
CA LEU A 109 1.87 29.48 14.51
C LEU A 109 2.11 28.61 15.76
N TYR A 110 2.28 27.29 15.58
CA TYR A 110 2.47 26.32 16.65
C TYR A 110 3.77 25.51 16.48
N PRO A 111 4.95 26.14 16.47
CA PRO A 111 6.22 25.46 16.21
C PRO A 111 6.56 24.41 17.28
N GLN A 112 6.17 24.64 18.53
CA GLN A 112 6.40 23.69 19.63
C GLN A 112 5.64 22.38 19.42
N PHE A 113 4.49 22.41 18.76
CA PHE A 113 3.75 21.20 18.40
C PHE A 113 4.52 20.39 17.36
N ALA A 114 5.00 21.00 16.28
CA ALA A 114 5.78 20.28 15.26
C ALA A 114 7.09 19.72 15.84
N MET A 115 7.77 20.46 16.72
CA MET A 115 9.02 20.04 17.35
C MET A 115 8.90 18.76 18.19
N GLN A 116 7.73 18.46 18.77
CA GLN A 116 7.55 17.24 19.57
C GLN A 116 7.64 15.95 18.73
N TYR A 117 7.44 16.07 17.41
CA TYR A 117 7.49 14.96 16.46
C TYR A 117 8.81 14.92 15.67
N ASP A 118 9.66 15.95 15.77
CA ASP A 118 10.97 15.98 15.12
C ASP A 118 12.06 15.33 15.98
N LYS A 119 11.80 14.10 16.45
CA LYS A 119 12.73 13.38 17.34
C LYS A 119 14.07 13.08 16.68
N GLU A 120 14.08 12.92 15.36
CA GLU A 120 15.25 12.54 14.56
C GLU A 120 15.95 13.75 13.93
N GLY A 121 15.45 14.97 14.14
CA GLY A 121 15.99 16.18 13.51
C GLY A 121 15.92 16.17 11.98
N LYS A 122 15.00 15.38 11.41
CA LYS A 122 14.78 15.25 9.96
C LYS A 122 13.94 16.39 9.41
N GLY A 123 13.38 17.23 10.27
CA GLY A 123 12.58 18.39 9.92
C GLY A 123 11.11 18.03 9.81
N VAL A 124 10.31 18.53 10.75
CA VAL A 124 8.85 18.45 10.74
C VAL A 124 8.29 19.84 10.53
N GLY A 125 7.53 20.05 9.46
CA GLY A 125 7.08 21.39 9.08
C GLY A 125 5.96 21.41 8.04
N VAL A 126 5.80 22.56 7.38
CA VAL A 126 4.74 22.77 6.38
C VAL A 126 4.79 21.66 5.32
N GLY A 127 3.63 21.09 5.00
CA GLY A 127 3.44 19.99 4.07
C GLY A 127 3.62 18.59 4.67
N SER A 128 4.10 18.46 5.91
CA SER A 128 4.25 17.16 6.56
C SER A 128 2.91 16.62 7.07
N ILE A 129 2.80 15.29 7.10
CA ILE A 129 1.67 14.59 7.74
C ILE A 129 2.21 13.81 8.93
N ILE A 130 1.51 13.85 10.05
CA ILE A 130 1.86 13.09 11.26
C ILE A 130 0.71 12.16 11.55
N VAL A 131 1.00 10.86 11.69
CA VAL A 131 0.02 9.87 12.12
C VAL A 131 0.39 9.43 13.53
N GLU A 132 -0.56 9.51 14.46
CA GLU A 132 -0.35 9.23 15.89
C GLU A 132 -1.42 8.26 16.41
N SER A 133 -1.00 7.26 17.19
CA SER A 133 -1.86 6.41 18.00
C SER A 133 -1.18 6.16 19.34
N GLY A 134 -1.85 6.53 20.45
CA GLY A 134 -1.32 6.35 21.80
C GLY A 134 0.05 7.02 22.01
N ASN A 135 1.12 6.24 22.10
CA ASN A 135 2.49 6.71 22.28
C ASN A 135 3.37 6.56 21.03
N LYS A 136 2.83 6.00 19.94
CA LYS A 136 3.50 5.80 18.67
C LYS A 136 3.07 6.90 17.69
N PHE A 137 4.03 7.39 16.92
CA PHE A 137 3.74 8.25 15.79
C PHE A 137 4.69 7.95 14.64
N LYS A 138 4.27 8.34 13.44
CA LYS A 138 5.10 8.33 12.24
C LYS A 138 4.91 9.65 11.48
N VAL A 139 6.01 10.25 11.06
CA VAL A 139 6.02 11.48 10.26
C VAL A 139 6.25 11.10 8.80
N ILE A 140 5.44 11.69 7.92
CA ILE A 140 5.56 11.60 6.48
C ILE A 140 5.94 12.98 5.96
N SER A 141 7.07 13.06 5.26
CA SER A 141 7.51 14.32 4.67
C SER A 141 6.67 14.68 3.45
N GLN A 142 6.54 15.98 3.15
CA GLN A 142 5.87 16.43 1.93
C GLN A 142 6.49 15.82 0.66
N TYR A 143 7.79 15.51 0.71
CA TYR A 143 8.53 14.94 -0.43
C TYR A 143 8.20 13.47 -0.66
N ASP A 144 7.66 12.77 0.35
CA ASP A 144 7.29 11.35 0.26
C ASP A 144 5.87 11.14 -0.27
N LEU A 145 5.09 12.22 -0.40
CA LEU A 145 3.70 12.19 -0.88
C LEU A 145 3.60 11.95 -2.39
N VAL A 146 4.72 12.02 -3.12
CA VAL A 146 4.81 11.81 -4.55
C VAL A 146 5.96 10.84 -4.84
N ASN A 147 5.68 9.80 -5.62
CA ASN A 147 6.73 8.93 -6.14
C ASN A 147 7.40 9.63 -7.33
N TYR A 148 8.73 9.71 -7.27
CA TYR A 148 9.54 10.26 -8.35
C TYR A 148 10.27 9.14 -9.06
N ASN A 149 10.20 9.15 -10.39
CA ASN A 149 11.05 8.33 -11.22
C ASN A 149 12.33 9.11 -11.53
N TYR A 150 13.47 8.50 -11.23
CA TYR A 150 14.79 9.05 -11.51
C TYR A 150 15.37 8.34 -12.72
N ASN A 151 15.79 9.12 -13.71
CA ASN A 151 16.56 8.57 -14.82
C ASN A 151 17.94 8.12 -14.30
N PRO A 152 18.32 6.84 -14.43
CA PRO A 152 19.60 6.33 -13.94
C PRO A 152 20.82 7.04 -14.54
N TYR A 153 20.66 7.67 -15.71
CA TYR A 153 21.72 8.40 -16.42
C TYR A 153 21.73 9.91 -16.12
N ASP A 154 20.67 10.45 -15.51
CA ASP A 154 20.58 11.85 -15.09
C ASP A 154 19.68 11.98 -13.84
N PRO A 155 20.25 11.83 -12.63
CA PRO A 155 19.50 11.92 -11.37
C PRO A 155 18.89 13.31 -11.11
N THR A 156 19.26 14.34 -11.88
CA THR A 156 18.71 15.69 -11.71
C THR A 156 17.33 15.86 -12.35
N GLN A 157 16.92 14.91 -13.20
CA GLN A 157 15.64 14.90 -13.89
C GLN A 157 14.63 13.99 -13.15
N ALA A 158 14.29 14.36 -11.92
CA ALA A 158 13.21 13.69 -11.19
C ALA A 158 11.86 14.06 -11.81
N GLN A 159 11.13 13.05 -12.29
CA GLN A 159 9.77 13.24 -12.82
C GLN A 159 8.77 12.62 -11.85
N ALA A 160 7.76 13.41 -11.46
CA ALA A 160 6.65 12.90 -10.66
C ALA A 160 5.91 11.81 -11.45
N GLU A 161 5.90 10.60 -10.91
CA GLU A 161 5.30 9.43 -11.54
C GLU A 161 3.89 9.19 -11.04
N SER A 162 3.71 9.17 -9.71
CA SER A 162 2.43 8.87 -9.09
C SER A 162 2.29 9.50 -7.71
N LEU A 163 1.05 9.65 -7.25
CA LEU A 163 0.77 10.05 -5.88
C LEU A 163 0.99 8.87 -4.95
N ALA A 164 1.64 9.12 -3.82
CA ALA A 164 1.95 8.12 -2.81
C ALA A 164 1.18 8.36 -1.50
N ILE A 165 0.32 9.39 -1.42
CA ILE A 165 -0.33 9.82 -0.18
C ILE A 165 -1.04 8.67 0.52
N GLU A 166 -1.88 7.90 -0.18
CA GLU A 166 -2.57 6.75 0.42
C GLU A 166 -1.59 5.71 0.94
N GLN A 167 -0.60 5.32 0.13
CA GLN A 167 0.41 4.33 0.50
C GLN A 167 1.16 4.76 1.78
N ARG A 168 1.60 6.03 1.84
CA ARG A 168 2.34 6.55 3.01
C ARG A 168 1.46 6.63 4.25
N VAL A 169 0.23 7.11 4.13
CA VAL A 169 -0.69 7.27 5.26
C VAL A 169 -1.14 5.90 5.77
N THR A 170 -1.48 4.97 4.88
CA THR A 170 -1.87 3.61 5.27
C THR A 170 -0.73 2.88 5.98
N ALA A 171 0.49 2.92 5.44
CA ALA A 171 1.65 2.33 6.11
C ALA A 171 1.95 3.01 7.47
N ALA A 172 1.73 4.31 7.59
CA ALA A 172 1.89 5.01 8.86
C ALA A 172 0.83 4.64 9.89
N ILE A 173 -0.44 4.47 9.48
CA ILE A 173 -1.52 3.97 10.34
C ILE A 173 -1.17 2.57 10.83
N ASP A 174 -0.82 1.67 9.91
CA ASP A 174 -0.43 0.29 10.21
C ASP A 174 0.72 0.23 11.22
N TYR A 175 1.74 1.09 11.06
CA TYR A 175 2.87 1.17 11.99
C TYR A 175 2.45 1.60 13.40
N VAL A 176 1.63 2.64 13.54
CA VAL A 176 1.29 3.18 14.86
C VAL A 176 0.30 2.30 15.61
N THR A 177 -0.48 1.47 14.90
CA THR A 177 -1.45 0.56 15.50
C THR A 177 -0.98 -0.89 15.60
N SER A 178 0.11 -1.25 14.92
CA SER A 178 0.72 -2.58 15.03
C SER A 178 1.55 -2.71 16.30
N ASP A 179 1.41 -3.84 17.00
CA ASP A 179 2.23 -4.16 18.17
C ASP A 179 3.69 -4.42 17.80
N LYS A 180 3.91 -5.09 16.67
CA LYS A 180 5.22 -5.52 16.17
C LYS A 180 5.30 -5.33 14.66
N ASN A 181 6.49 -4.93 14.22
CA ASN A 181 6.87 -4.90 12.82
C ASN A 181 7.33 -6.29 12.39
N PRO A 182 6.92 -6.80 11.20
CA PRO A 182 7.46 -8.05 10.68
C PRO A 182 8.98 -7.97 10.52
N MET A 183 9.67 -9.04 10.91
CA MET A 183 11.13 -9.13 10.86
C MET A 183 11.60 -9.93 9.64
N ILE A 184 12.57 -9.39 8.91
CA ILE A 184 13.28 -10.06 7.82
C ILE A 184 14.75 -10.21 8.21
N TYR A 185 15.20 -11.45 8.30
CA TYR A 185 16.59 -11.80 8.53
C TYR A 185 17.30 -12.07 7.22
N THR A 186 18.30 -11.26 6.86
CA THR A 186 19.15 -11.53 5.68
C THR A 186 20.31 -12.44 6.08
N LEU A 187 20.40 -13.62 5.46
CA LEU A 187 21.47 -14.57 5.75
C LEU A 187 22.84 -13.98 5.37
N VAL A 188 23.82 -14.17 6.25
CA VAL A 188 25.23 -13.82 6.01
C VAL A 188 26.17 -14.95 6.46
N GLY A 189 27.22 -15.18 5.69
CA GLY A 189 28.28 -16.15 6.01
C GLY A 189 28.74 -16.98 4.81
N HIS A 190 27.98 -16.92 3.72
CA HIS A 190 28.14 -17.74 2.53
C HIS A 190 28.40 -16.89 1.27
N ASN A 191 28.98 -15.71 1.45
CA ASN A 191 29.30 -14.73 0.40
C ASN A 191 28.07 -14.24 -0.38
N GLU A 192 26.94 -14.11 0.31
CA GLU A 192 25.67 -13.57 -0.17
C GLU A 192 25.82 -12.13 -0.68
N ASP A 193 25.00 -11.76 -1.66
CA ASP A 193 24.93 -10.36 -2.07
C ASP A 193 24.12 -9.55 -1.05
N GLN A 194 24.58 -8.33 -0.79
CA GLN A 194 23.81 -7.41 0.03
C GLN A 194 22.56 -6.94 -0.71
N LEU A 195 21.43 -6.87 0.01
CA LEU A 195 20.21 -6.28 -0.55
C LEU A 195 20.48 -4.86 -1.06
N PRO A 196 20.05 -4.53 -2.30
CA PRO A 196 20.18 -3.19 -2.84
C PRO A 196 19.51 -2.15 -1.93
N PHE A 197 20.11 -0.97 -1.82
CA PHE A 197 19.60 0.13 -0.96
C PHE A 197 18.12 0.43 -1.20
N ILE A 198 17.70 0.48 -2.47
CA ILE A 198 16.30 0.76 -2.85
C ILE A 198 15.32 -0.31 -2.33
N VAL A 199 15.76 -1.57 -2.24
CA VAL A 199 14.95 -2.67 -1.70
C VAL A 199 14.85 -2.56 -0.19
N LYS A 200 15.97 -2.29 0.49
CA LYS A 200 15.99 -2.06 1.94
C LYS A 200 15.05 -0.92 2.33
N GLU A 201 15.18 0.22 1.64
CA GLU A 201 14.35 1.39 1.87
C GLU A 201 12.86 1.09 1.63
N GLN A 202 12.51 0.37 0.56
CA GLN A 202 11.11 0.02 0.31
C GLN A 202 10.55 -0.91 1.40
N LEU A 203 11.32 -1.90 1.87
CA LEU A 203 10.89 -2.79 2.95
C LEU A 203 10.68 -2.01 4.26
N GLU A 204 11.59 -1.10 4.61
CA GLU A 204 11.45 -0.24 5.79
C GLU A 204 10.24 0.71 5.69
N ARG A 205 9.92 1.21 4.49
CA ARG A 205 8.72 2.01 4.24
C ARG A 205 7.44 1.21 4.47
N GLU A 206 7.44 -0.08 4.16
CA GLU A 206 6.35 -1.03 4.43
C GLU A 206 6.41 -1.62 5.86
N ASN A 207 7.14 -0.96 6.78
CA ASN A 207 7.27 -1.33 8.20
C ASN A 207 7.96 -2.67 8.49
N TYR A 208 8.73 -3.22 7.56
CA TYR A 208 9.59 -4.36 7.86
C TYR A 208 10.84 -3.92 8.62
N THR A 209 11.29 -4.74 9.56
CA THR A 209 12.60 -4.59 10.21
C THR A 209 13.58 -5.54 9.54
N LEU A 210 14.77 -5.04 9.19
CA LEU A 210 15.82 -5.81 8.54
C LEU A 210 16.99 -6.03 9.50
N GLU A 211 17.42 -7.28 9.65
CA GLU A 211 18.62 -7.62 10.42
C GLU A 211 19.45 -8.67 9.68
N GLU A 212 20.78 -8.57 9.78
CA GLU A 212 21.67 -9.63 9.28
C GLU A 212 21.69 -10.80 10.28
N LEU A 213 21.69 -12.03 9.75
CA LEU A 213 21.71 -13.25 10.55
C LEU A 213 22.80 -14.20 10.05
N ASN A 214 23.73 -14.54 10.94
CA ASN A 214 24.62 -15.67 10.75
C ASN A 214 24.11 -16.86 11.57
N LEU A 215 23.75 -17.95 10.90
CA LEU A 215 23.11 -19.12 11.54
C LEU A 215 24.02 -19.89 12.51
N LEU A 216 25.34 -19.67 12.46
CA LEU A 216 26.31 -20.34 13.33
C LEU A 216 26.74 -19.48 14.52
N THR A 217 26.89 -18.17 14.34
CA THR A 217 27.43 -17.26 15.37
C THR A 217 26.36 -16.47 16.11
N SER A 218 25.14 -16.41 15.57
CA SER A 218 24.03 -15.73 16.23
C SER A 218 23.37 -16.64 17.27
N ASP A 219 23.13 -16.10 18.46
CA ASP A 219 22.28 -16.72 19.48
C ASP A 219 20.77 -16.48 19.23
N LYS A 220 20.40 -15.81 18.13
CA LYS A 220 19.00 -15.53 17.80
C LYS A 220 18.31 -16.78 17.24
N GLU A 221 17.20 -17.15 17.87
CA GLU A 221 16.26 -18.12 17.33
C GLU A 221 15.24 -17.43 16.41
N LEU A 222 15.06 -17.97 15.20
CA LEU A 222 14.04 -17.52 14.26
C LEU A 222 12.64 -17.89 14.77
N GLY A 223 11.79 -16.89 14.97
CA GLY A 223 10.38 -17.06 15.36
C GLY A 223 9.48 -17.35 14.15
N GLN A 224 8.30 -17.93 14.39
CA GLN A 224 7.37 -18.33 13.33
C GLN A 224 6.90 -17.18 12.41
N ASP A 225 6.88 -15.95 12.92
CA ASP A 225 6.41 -14.77 12.18
C ASP A 225 7.53 -14.12 11.36
N ASP A 226 8.78 -14.55 11.56
CA ASP A 226 9.95 -14.01 10.89
C ASP A 226 10.05 -14.52 9.44
N THR A 227 10.85 -13.82 8.64
CA THR A 227 11.18 -14.23 7.28
C THR A 227 12.69 -14.32 7.11
N LEU A 228 13.18 -15.45 6.61
CA LEU A 228 14.58 -15.62 6.24
C LEU A 228 14.78 -15.26 4.77
N PHE A 229 15.66 -14.32 4.48
CA PHE A 229 16.00 -13.89 3.13
C PHE A 229 17.41 -14.36 2.78
N ILE A 230 17.51 -15.19 1.74
CA ILE A 230 18.77 -15.78 1.28
C ILE A 230 19.06 -15.22 -0.12
N ALA A 231 20.01 -14.30 -0.19
CA ALA A 231 20.35 -13.54 -1.38
C ALA A 231 21.59 -14.13 -2.06
N THR A 232 21.38 -14.89 -3.13
CA THR A 232 22.43 -15.38 -4.04
C THR A 232 23.65 -15.96 -3.31
N PRO A 233 23.46 -16.99 -2.46
CA PRO A 233 24.56 -17.58 -1.70
C PRO A 233 25.58 -18.18 -2.67
N LYS A 234 26.87 -17.89 -2.46
CA LYS A 234 27.96 -18.36 -3.34
C LYS A 234 28.71 -19.55 -2.76
N ARG A 235 28.41 -19.91 -1.51
CA ARG A 235 28.93 -21.09 -0.83
C ARG A 235 27.77 -21.84 -0.20
N ASP A 236 27.91 -23.14 -0.10
CA ASP A 236 26.85 -23.96 0.47
C ASP A 236 26.77 -23.77 1.99
N ILE A 237 25.57 -23.91 2.52
CA ILE A 237 25.35 -23.96 3.97
C ILE A 237 25.86 -25.28 4.54
N THR A 238 26.23 -25.28 5.81
CA THR A 238 26.58 -26.51 6.52
C THR A 238 25.33 -27.32 6.86
N GLN A 239 25.51 -28.61 7.19
CA GLN A 239 24.41 -29.47 7.61
C GLN A 239 23.71 -28.96 8.88
N GLU A 240 24.46 -28.36 9.81
CA GLU A 240 23.88 -27.75 11.01
C GLU A 240 22.97 -26.55 10.66
N GLU A 241 23.38 -25.74 9.68
CA GLU A 241 22.58 -24.61 9.20
C GLU A 241 21.32 -25.08 8.46
N ASP A 242 21.42 -26.12 7.64
CA ASP A 242 20.27 -26.75 6.98
C ASP A 242 19.24 -27.25 8.00
N GLU A 243 19.69 -27.92 9.05
CA GLU A 243 18.80 -28.36 10.14
C GLU A 243 18.09 -27.18 10.80
N LYS A 244 18.79 -26.07 11.06
CA LYS A 244 18.17 -24.84 11.62
C LYS A 244 17.14 -24.24 10.66
N VAL A 245 17.44 -24.16 9.37
CA VAL A 245 16.52 -23.62 8.36
C VAL A 245 15.28 -24.51 8.23
N ARG A 246 15.44 -25.83 8.16
CA ARG A 246 14.31 -26.77 8.11
C ARG A 246 13.42 -26.66 9.34
N GLN A 247 14.01 -26.64 10.54
CA GLN A 247 13.24 -26.49 11.78
C GLN A 247 12.46 -25.18 11.83
N PHE A 248 13.02 -24.08 11.31
CA PHE A 248 12.33 -22.81 11.19
C PHE A 248 11.14 -22.88 10.22
N LEU A 249 11.35 -23.45 9.03
CA LEU A 249 10.30 -23.62 8.02
C LEU A 249 9.20 -24.58 8.46
N GLU A 250 9.54 -25.68 9.13
CA GLU A 250 8.58 -26.64 9.70
C GLU A 250 7.67 -26.01 10.76
N LYS A 251 8.15 -25.00 11.48
CA LYS A 251 7.36 -24.22 12.45
C LYS A 251 6.46 -23.15 11.81
N GLY A 252 6.40 -23.08 10.48
CA GLY A 252 5.60 -22.10 9.75
C GLY A 252 6.35 -20.81 9.40
N GLY A 253 7.66 -20.77 9.67
CA GLY A 253 8.54 -19.70 9.21
C GLY A 253 8.53 -19.58 7.70
N ARG A 254 8.83 -18.37 7.20
CA ARG A 254 8.83 -18.06 5.77
C ARG A 254 10.25 -17.83 5.29
N ALA A 255 10.57 -18.24 4.08
CA ALA A 255 11.84 -17.92 3.47
C ALA A 255 11.69 -17.46 2.01
N ILE A 256 12.58 -16.55 1.62
CA ILE A 256 12.75 -16.08 0.25
C ILE A 256 14.16 -16.49 -0.18
N PHE A 257 14.24 -17.31 -1.23
CA PHE A 257 15.48 -17.73 -1.84
C PHE A 257 15.63 -17.02 -3.19
N LEU A 258 16.68 -16.22 -3.34
CA LEU A 258 17.16 -15.75 -4.63
C LEU A 258 18.43 -16.50 -4.95
N LEU A 259 18.42 -17.27 -6.04
CA LEU A 259 19.57 -18.06 -6.46
C LEU A 259 20.09 -17.52 -7.79
N ASP A 260 21.42 -17.46 -7.91
CA ASP A 260 22.09 -17.13 -9.16
C ASP A 260 22.89 -18.34 -9.65
N PHE A 261 23.38 -18.27 -10.88
CA PHE A 261 24.35 -19.22 -11.38
C PHE A 261 25.67 -19.06 -10.62
N VAL A 262 26.06 -20.11 -9.89
CA VAL A 262 27.30 -20.18 -9.12
C VAL A 262 28.26 -21.19 -9.74
N GLU A 263 29.57 -20.95 -9.63
CA GLU A 263 30.59 -21.89 -10.13
C GLU A 263 30.72 -23.15 -9.26
N GLU A 264 30.39 -23.04 -7.97
CA GLU A 264 30.44 -24.14 -7.00
C GLU A 264 29.06 -24.80 -6.86
N ASP A 265 29.04 -26.14 -6.73
CA ASP A 265 27.80 -26.87 -6.43
C ASP A 265 27.32 -26.54 -5.01
N LEU A 266 26.01 -26.36 -4.85
CA LEU A 266 25.36 -26.11 -3.55
C LEU A 266 24.43 -27.28 -3.18
N PRO A 267 24.95 -28.51 -2.99
CA PRO A 267 24.13 -29.70 -2.83
C PRO A 267 23.16 -29.65 -1.63
N ILE A 268 23.52 -28.97 -0.54
CA ILE A 268 22.67 -28.86 0.65
C ILE A 268 21.54 -27.86 0.39
N PHE A 269 21.82 -26.69 -0.19
CA PHE A 269 20.75 -25.80 -0.65
C PHE A 269 19.83 -26.47 -1.68
N GLU A 270 20.38 -27.23 -2.63
CA GLU A 270 19.57 -27.97 -3.60
C GLU A 270 18.67 -29.02 -2.94
N ASP A 271 19.20 -29.78 -1.98
CA ASP A 271 18.41 -30.77 -1.24
C ASP A 271 17.31 -30.10 -0.41
N LEU A 272 17.62 -28.97 0.23
CA LEU A 272 16.66 -28.15 0.95
C LEU A 272 15.52 -27.73 0.02
N LEU A 273 15.82 -27.16 -1.14
CA LEU A 273 14.79 -26.71 -2.09
C LEU A 273 13.97 -27.88 -2.65
N LYS A 274 14.63 -28.98 -3.02
CA LYS A 274 13.95 -30.21 -3.49
C LYS A 274 12.97 -30.75 -2.46
N SER A 275 13.28 -30.65 -1.17
CA SER A 275 12.38 -31.09 -0.10
C SER A 275 11.07 -30.29 -0.03
N TYR A 276 11.07 -29.06 -0.56
CA TYR A 276 9.88 -28.21 -0.71
C TYR A 276 9.30 -28.23 -2.13
N GLY A 277 9.80 -29.10 -3.02
CA GLY A 277 9.29 -29.29 -4.38
C GLY A 277 9.72 -28.22 -5.38
N VAL A 278 10.78 -27.47 -5.06
CA VAL A 278 11.41 -26.46 -5.94
C VAL A 278 12.66 -27.04 -6.58
#